data_AF-A0A497FLZ1-F1
#
_entry.id   AF-A0A497FLZ1-F1
#
_cell.length_a   1.000
_cell.length_b   1.000
_cell.length_c   1.000
_cell.angle_alpha   90.00
_cell.angle_beta   90.00
_cell.angle_gamma   90.00
#
_symmetry.space_group_name_H-M   'P 1'
#
loop_
_entity.id
_entity.type
_entity.pdbx_description
1 polymer ?
#
loop_
_entity_poly.entity_id
_entity_poly.type
_entity_poly.pdbx_seq_one_letter_code
_entity_poly.pdbx_strand_id
1 'polypeptide(L)'
;MKEEYIGEVDRKIKELKEEMLRLKREFTEELDRIRREGKNLSSRDDFKRLLNEINDLSRRVSQSLNSIMKESTTLMEEITRDIHEALKRMDLEHSKKLEKTLIQYREDVKRMIDNFKNFAVLFRSEARALSRELWENMKGISWTTVSTVRLSREDMDVINMLVDAGVFRTRSEAIAFFVHKGIEASRDWLSEFKSKIEELKKVRDEILRRIKGSVENSGKEIQ
;
A
#
# COMPACT_ATOMS: atom_id res chain seq x y z
N MET A 1 29.80 -31.24 -17.19
CA MET A 1 28.83 -31.68 -16.17
C MET A 1 28.89 -30.86 -14.87
N LYS A 2 29.95 -30.92 -14.04
CA LYS A 2 29.98 -30.21 -12.75
C LYS A 2 30.02 -28.67 -12.87
N GLU A 3 30.86 -28.14 -13.76
CA GLU A 3 30.99 -26.69 -13.99
C GLU A 3 29.78 -26.11 -14.73
N GLU A 4 29.20 -26.89 -15.62
CA GLU A 4 28.01 -26.52 -16.40
C GLU A 4 26.77 -26.38 -15.52
N TYR A 5 26.58 -27.30 -14.56
CA TYR A 5 25.46 -27.27 -13.63
C TYR A 5 25.55 -26.11 -12.62
N ILE A 6 26.74 -25.85 -12.05
CA ILE A 6 26.98 -24.70 -11.16
C ILE A 6 26.75 -23.39 -11.91
N GLY A 7 27.21 -23.31 -13.17
CA GLY A 7 26.98 -22.14 -14.03
C GLY A 7 25.49 -21.89 -14.32
N GLU A 8 24.67 -22.93 -14.43
CA GLU A 8 23.23 -22.78 -14.60
C GLU A 8 22.55 -22.20 -13.36
N VAL A 9 22.91 -22.68 -12.17
CA VAL A 9 22.40 -22.18 -10.89
C VAL A 9 22.80 -20.72 -10.69
N ASP A 10 24.06 -20.38 -10.94
CA ASP A 10 24.56 -19.00 -10.88
C ASP A 10 23.77 -18.07 -11.79
N ARG A 11 23.47 -18.52 -13.01
CA ARG A 11 22.67 -17.76 -13.97
C ARG A 11 21.26 -17.50 -13.46
N LYS A 12 20.55 -18.52 -12.98
CA LYS A 12 19.17 -18.37 -12.46
C LYS A 12 19.12 -17.42 -11.26
N ILE A 13 20.08 -17.52 -10.34
CA ILE A 13 20.19 -16.62 -9.18
C ILE A 13 20.48 -15.18 -9.62
N LYS A 14 21.33 -15.00 -10.64
CA LYS A 14 21.63 -13.68 -11.21
C LYS A 14 20.40 -13.05 -11.88
N GLU A 15 19.66 -13.81 -12.67
CA GLU A 15 18.42 -13.36 -13.33
C GLU A 15 17.39 -12.89 -12.30
N LEU A 16 17.16 -13.69 -11.25
CA LEU A 16 16.27 -13.33 -10.14
C LEU A 16 16.69 -12.00 -9.49
N LYS A 17 17.98 -11.83 -9.22
CA LYS A 17 18.53 -10.59 -8.65
C LYS A 17 18.29 -9.38 -9.55
N GLU A 18 18.53 -9.53 -10.85
CA GLU A 18 18.36 -8.46 -11.84
C GLU A 18 16.90 -8.04 -11.98
N GLU A 19 15.98 -9.01 -11.95
CA GLU A 19 14.54 -8.75 -11.95
C GLU A 19 14.10 -7.96 -10.71
N MET A 20 14.55 -8.37 -9.52
CA MET A 20 14.24 -7.66 -8.28
C MET A 20 14.77 -6.22 -8.29
N LEU A 21 15.96 -5.99 -8.85
CA LEU A 21 16.52 -4.64 -9.01
C LEU A 21 15.75 -3.81 -10.03
N ARG A 22 15.31 -4.42 -11.13
CA ARG A 22 14.46 -3.78 -12.15
C ARG A 22 13.15 -3.31 -11.53
N LEU A 23 12.44 -4.20 -10.85
CA LEU A 23 11.16 -3.90 -10.19
C LEU A 23 11.30 -2.79 -9.15
N LYS A 24 12.38 -2.83 -8.35
CA LYS A 24 12.67 -1.75 -7.39
C LYS A 24 12.76 -0.39 -8.07
N ARG A 25 13.51 -0.30 -9.18
CA ARG A 25 13.66 0.96 -9.93
C ARG A 25 12.34 1.44 -10.51
N GLU A 26 11.62 0.55 -11.20
CA GLU A 26 10.32 0.84 -11.81
C GLU A 26 9.33 1.43 -10.79
N PHE A 27 9.18 0.77 -9.64
CA PHE A 27 8.26 1.23 -8.61
C PHE A 27 8.66 2.55 -7.98
N THR A 28 9.96 2.78 -7.76
CA THR A 28 10.45 4.08 -7.26
C THR A 28 10.20 5.19 -8.27
N GLU A 29 10.48 4.96 -9.56
CA GLU A 29 10.27 5.94 -10.62
C GLU A 29 8.78 6.29 -10.80
N GLU A 30 7.89 5.30 -10.73
CA GLU A 30 6.44 5.53 -10.76
C GLU A 30 5.98 6.35 -9.55
N LEU A 31 6.50 6.08 -8.35
CA LEU A 31 6.13 6.83 -7.15
C LEU A 31 6.62 8.30 -7.23
N ASP A 32 7.82 8.52 -7.76
CA ASP A 32 8.37 9.85 -8.00
C ASP A 32 7.62 10.61 -9.11
N ARG A 33 7.11 9.90 -10.13
CA ARG A 33 6.21 10.49 -11.13
C ARG A 33 4.94 11.00 -10.46
N ILE A 34 4.25 10.16 -9.68
CA ILE A 34 3.03 10.53 -8.95
C ILE A 34 3.30 11.71 -8.02
N ARG A 35 4.44 11.72 -7.31
CA ARG A 35 4.85 12.83 -6.45
C ARG A 35 4.98 14.14 -7.21
N ARG A 36 5.61 14.12 -8.39
CA ARG A 36 5.75 15.32 -9.23
C ARG A 36 4.40 15.82 -9.75
N GLU A 37 3.53 14.93 -10.21
CA GLU A 37 2.16 15.28 -10.62
C GLU A 37 1.35 15.85 -9.45
N GLY A 38 1.52 15.27 -8.27
CA GLY A 38 0.87 15.68 -7.03
C GLY A 38 1.16 17.11 -6.56
N LYS A 39 2.27 17.70 -7.00
CA LYS A 39 2.61 19.10 -6.70
C LYS A 39 1.74 20.10 -7.46
N ASN A 40 1.21 19.69 -8.62
CA ASN A 40 0.39 20.54 -9.49
C ASN A 40 -1.08 20.11 -9.49
N LEU A 41 -1.56 19.55 -8.37
CA LEU A 41 -2.94 19.13 -8.20
C LEU A 41 -3.90 20.30 -8.49
N SER A 42 -4.73 20.13 -9.51
CA SER A 42 -5.63 21.17 -10.00
C SER A 42 -7.10 20.83 -9.80
N SER A 43 -7.43 19.56 -9.58
CA SER A 43 -8.82 19.09 -9.49
C SER A 43 -9.00 17.90 -8.53
N ARG A 44 -10.27 17.65 -8.18
CA ARG A 44 -10.68 16.44 -7.45
C ARG A 44 -10.33 15.16 -8.18
N ASP A 45 -10.50 15.18 -9.50
CA ASP A 45 -10.42 13.99 -10.31
C ASP A 45 -8.95 13.60 -10.50
N ASP A 46 -8.05 14.59 -10.63
CA ASP A 46 -6.60 14.36 -10.55
C ASP A 46 -6.20 13.77 -9.20
N PHE A 47 -6.74 14.31 -8.10
CA PHE A 47 -6.47 13.77 -6.77
C PHE A 47 -6.92 12.31 -6.63
N LYS A 48 -8.16 12.00 -7.04
CA LYS A 48 -8.69 10.62 -7.00
C LYS A 48 -7.88 9.69 -7.90
N ARG A 49 -7.50 10.16 -9.10
CA ARG A 49 -6.65 9.41 -10.04
C ARG A 49 -5.32 9.05 -9.38
N LEU A 50 -4.60 10.04 -8.83
CA LEU A 50 -3.30 9.83 -8.20
C LEU A 50 -3.39 8.94 -6.95
N LEU A 51 -4.43 9.06 -6.12
CA LEU A 51 -4.65 8.13 -5.00
C LEU A 51 -4.87 6.70 -5.48
N ASN A 52 -5.66 6.52 -6.54
CA ASN A 52 -5.88 5.20 -7.12
C ASN A 52 -4.59 4.62 -7.70
N GLU A 53 -3.76 5.45 -8.37
CA GLU A 53 -2.44 5.05 -8.86
C GLU A 53 -1.53 4.59 -7.71
N ILE A 54 -1.46 5.32 -6.59
CA ILE A 54 -0.67 4.90 -5.42
C ILE A 54 -1.15 3.57 -4.85
N ASN A 55 -2.47 3.38 -4.75
CA ASN A 55 -3.05 2.15 -4.23
C ASN A 55 -2.78 0.96 -5.16
N ASP A 56 -2.92 1.15 -6.48
CA ASP A 56 -2.60 0.11 -7.44
C ASP A 56 -1.11 -0.22 -7.47
N LEU A 57 -0.25 0.81 -7.38
CA LEU A 57 1.19 0.62 -7.27
C LEU A 57 1.58 -0.18 -6.01
N SER A 58 0.96 0.13 -4.87
CA SER A 58 1.13 -0.64 -3.62
C SER A 58 0.67 -2.10 -3.76
N ARG A 59 -0.40 -2.33 -4.52
CA ARG A 59 -0.91 -3.67 -4.84
C ARG A 59 0.08 -4.42 -5.74
N ARG A 60 0.59 -3.78 -6.81
CA ARG A 60 1.60 -4.35 -7.73
C ARG A 60 2.89 -4.73 -7.01
N VAL A 61 3.38 -3.89 -6.09
CA VAL A 61 4.54 -4.22 -5.23
C VAL A 61 4.28 -5.48 -4.40
N SER A 62 3.09 -5.57 -3.79
CA SER A 62 2.71 -6.73 -2.97
C SER A 62 2.58 -8.01 -3.81
N GLN A 63 2.00 -7.91 -5.00
CA GLN A 63 1.89 -9.03 -5.95
C GLN A 63 3.28 -9.49 -6.43
N SER A 64 4.15 -8.55 -6.77
CA SER A 64 5.53 -8.84 -7.20
C SER A 64 6.32 -9.52 -6.09
N LEU A 65 6.20 -9.06 -4.84
CA LEU A 65 6.80 -9.72 -3.68
C LEU A 65 6.32 -11.16 -3.55
N ASN A 66 5.02 -11.42 -3.72
CA ASN A 66 4.48 -12.78 -3.65
C ASN A 66 4.99 -13.66 -4.81
N SER A 67 5.11 -13.12 -6.03
CA SER A 67 5.67 -13.84 -7.18
C SER A 67 7.13 -14.21 -6.93
N ILE A 68 7.95 -13.23 -6.55
CA ILE A 68 9.36 -13.44 -6.22
C ILE A 68 9.52 -14.47 -5.12
N MET A 69 8.70 -14.42 -4.05
CA MET A 69 8.73 -15.41 -2.98
C MET A 69 8.48 -16.82 -3.52
N LYS A 70 7.46 -16.98 -4.36
CA LYS A 70 7.10 -18.27 -4.96
C LYS A 70 8.21 -18.79 -5.87
N GLU A 71 8.69 -17.95 -6.79
CA GLU A 71 9.77 -18.28 -7.73
C GLU A 71 11.06 -18.63 -6.98
N SER A 72 11.40 -17.88 -5.93
CA SER A 72 12.58 -18.17 -5.12
C SER A 72 12.46 -19.50 -4.38
N THR A 73 11.28 -19.83 -3.85
CA THR A 73 11.04 -21.13 -3.22
C THR A 73 11.19 -22.27 -4.24
N THR A 74 10.57 -22.15 -5.41
CA THR A 74 10.70 -23.15 -6.48
C THR A 74 12.15 -23.30 -6.95
N LEU A 75 12.87 -22.20 -7.15
CA LEU A 75 14.28 -22.21 -7.50
C LEU A 75 15.13 -22.95 -6.44
N MET A 76 14.88 -22.69 -5.15
CA MET A 76 15.59 -23.37 -4.07
C MET A 76 15.28 -24.87 -4.00
N GLU A 77 14.03 -25.27 -4.28
CA GLU A 77 13.64 -26.68 -4.36
C GLU A 77 14.34 -27.39 -5.52
N GLU A 78 14.40 -26.76 -6.70
CA GLU A 78 15.15 -27.24 -7.86
C GLU A 78 16.63 -27.43 -7.54
N ILE A 79 17.29 -26.37 -7.06
CA ILE A 79 18.72 -26.41 -6.70
C ILE A 79 18.99 -27.51 -5.67
N THR A 80 18.15 -27.63 -4.64
CA THR A 80 18.34 -28.62 -3.57
C THR A 80 18.20 -30.04 -4.12
N ARG A 81 17.19 -30.31 -4.95
CA ARG A 81 16.96 -31.62 -5.55
C ARG A 81 18.12 -32.03 -6.44
N ASP A 82 18.49 -31.16 -7.37
CA ASP A 82 19.50 -31.43 -8.37
C ASP A 82 20.90 -31.60 -7.72
N ILE A 83 21.22 -30.80 -6.70
CA ILE A 83 22.45 -31.01 -5.91
C ILE A 83 22.39 -32.32 -5.13
N HIS A 84 21.26 -32.68 -4.54
CA HIS A 84 21.11 -33.96 -3.84
C HIS A 84 21.33 -35.15 -4.79
N GLU A 85 20.87 -35.06 -6.04
CA GLU A 85 21.15 -36.07 -7.08
C GLU A 85 22.64 -36.11 -7.47
N ALA A 86 23.29 -34.96 -7.58
CA ALA A 86 24.73 -34.88 -7.83
C ALA A 86 25.54 -35.52 -6.69
N LEU A 87 25.18 -35.23 -5.43
CA LEU A 87 25.85 -35.78 -4.24
C LEU A 87 25.84 -37.31 -4.19
N LYS A 88 24.76 -37.97 -4.64
CA LYS A 88 24.68 -39.45 -4.70
C LYS A 88 25.72 -40.11 -5.59
N ARG A 89 26.35 -39.36 -6.49
CA ARG A 89 27.27 -39.88 -7.52
C ARG A 89 28.74 -39.47 -7.27
N MET A 90 29.04 -38.83 -6.13
CA MET A 90 30.33 -38.18 -5.87
C MET A 90 31.07 -38.81 -4.67
N ASP A 91 32.41 -38.70 -4.67
CA ASP A 91 33.23 -39.04 -3.50
C ASP A 91 33.06 -38.03 -2.35
N LEU A 92 33.58 -38.40 -1.17
CA LEU A 92 33.38 -37.67 0.09
C LEU A 92 33.95 -36.24 0.08
N GLU A 93 35.08 -36.00 -0.61
CA GLU A 93 35.74 -34.69 -0.62
C GLU A 93 34.99 -33.71 -1.54
N HIS A 94 34.59 -34.19 -2.71
CA HIS A 94 33.79 -33.41 -3.65
C HIS A 94 32.37 -33.15 -3.14
N SER A 95 31.81 -34.07 -2.36
CA SER A 95 30.52 -33.91 -1.65
C SER A 95 30.56 -32.71 -0.70
N LYS A 96 31.59 -32.59 0.15
CA LYS A 96 31.74 -31.48 1.11
C LYS A 96 31.84 -30.12 0.41
N LYS A 97 32.57 -30.04 -0.70
CA LYS A 97 32.70 -28.79 -1.47
C LYS A 97 31.35 -28.36 -2.06
N LEU A 98 30.57 -29.30 -2.59
CA LEU A 98 29.26 -29.01 -3.19
C LEU A 98 28.22 -28.65 -2.13
N GLU A 99 28.26 -29.30 -0.96
CA GLU A 99 27.43 -28.96 0.19
C GLU A 99 27.66 -27.51 0.66
N LYS A 100 28.93 -27.08 0.73
CA LYS A 100 29.27 -25.69 1.06
C LYS A 100 28.69 -24.69 0.04
N THR A 101 28.73 -25.03 -1.24
CA THR A 101 28.14 -24.20 -2.32
C THR A 101 26.61 -24.11 -2.18
N LEU A 102 25.93 -25.20 -1.83
CA LEU A 102 24.48 -25.21 -1.59
C LEU A 102 24.09 -24.26 -0.44
N ILE A 103 24.85 -24.30 0.67
CA ILE A 103 24.63 -23.39 1.81
C ILE A 103 24.76 -21.93 1.36
N GLN A 104 25.78 -21.62 0.54
CA GLN A 104 26.00 -20.28 0.01
C GLN A 104 24.82 -19.79 -0.84
N TYR A 105 24.32 -20.61 -1.77
CA TYR A 105 23.17 -20.23 -2.60
C TYR A 105 21.90 -19.99 -1.79
N ARG A 106 21.64 -20.84 -0.80
CA ARG A 106 20.51 -20.66 0.11
C ARG A 106 20.59 -19.32 0.84
N GLU A 107 21.77 -18.95 1.31
CA GLU A 107 21.99 -17.66 1.96
C GLU A 107 21.83 -16.49 0.99
N ASP A 108 22.30 -16.61 -0.24
CA ASP A 108 22.17 -15.57 -1.28
C ASP A 108 20.71 -15.30 -1.63
N VAL A 109 19.94 -16.35 -1.93
CA VAL A 109 18.51 -16.22 -2.24
C VAL A 109 17.75 -15.65 -1.05
N LYS A 110 18.04 -16.13 0.17
CA LYS A 110 17.45 -15.57 1.40
C LYS A 110 17.73 -14.08 1.54
N ARG A 111 18.99 -13.65 1.33
CA ARG A 111 19.37 -12.23 1.38
C ARG A 111 18.62 -11.40 0.33
N MET A 112 18.46 -11.92 -0.88
CA MET A 112 17.69 -11.23 -1.93
C MET A 112 16.23 -11.02 -1.51
N ILE A 113 15.58 -12.09 -1.03
CA ILE A 113 14.20 -12.04 -0.52
C ILE A 113 14.07 -10.98 0.58
N ASP A 114 14.95 -11.01 1.58
CA ASP A 114 14.87 -10.09 2.72
C ASP A 114 15.08 -8.63 2.27
N ASN A 115 15.98 -8.39 1.32
CA ASN A 115 16.16 -7.06 0.73
C ASN A 115 14.89 -6.55 0.04
N PHE A 116 14.16 -7.41 -0.66
CA PHE A 116 12.93 -7.01 -1.35
C PHE A 116 11.73 -6.87 -0.42
N LYS A 117 11.64 -7.69 0.65
CA LYS A 117 10.70 -7.46 1.75
C LYS A 117 10.92 -6.09 2.40
N ASN A 118 12.18 -5.75 2.69
CA ASN A 118 12.54 -4.45 3.25
C ASN A 118 12.16 -3.32 2.29
N PHE A 119 12.41 -3.48 0.99
CA PHE A 119 11.93 -2.54 -0.03
C PHE A 119 10.41 -2.38 0.02
N ALA A 120 9.63 -3.47 0.04
CA ALA A 120 8.17 -3.39 0.06
C ALA A 120 7.62 -2.69 1.32
N VAL A 121 8.29 -2.85 2.47
CA VAL A 121 7.96 -2.14 3.72
C VAL A 121 8.23 -0.64 3.57
N LEU A 122 9.43 -0.27 3.09
CA LEU A 122 9.80 1.13 2.88
C LEU A 122 8.90 1.79 1.84
N PHE A 123 8.69 1.13 0.70
CA PHE A 123 7.80 1.56 -0.36
C PHE A 123 6.40 1.89 0.18
N ARG A 124 5.83 1.00 1.02
CA ARG A 124 4.51 1.23 1.61
C ARG A 124 4.49 2.44 2.54
N SER A 125 5.57 2.67 3.29
CA SER A 125 5.69 3.86 4.13
C SER A 125 5.77 5.14 3.30
N GLU A 126 6.49 5.10 2.18
CA GLU A 126 6.64 6.22 1.26
C GLU A 126 5.35 6.51 0.49
N ALA A 127 4.68 5.48 -0.04
CA ALA A 127 3.36 5.59 -0.67
C ALA A 127 2.31 6.22 0.27
N ARG A 128 2.32 5.84 1.56
CA ARG A 128 1.46 6.47 2.57
C ARG A 128 1.83 7.91 2.86
N ALA A 129 3.12 8.24 2.89
CA ALA A 129 3.57 9.61 3.07
C ALA A 129 3.14 10.49 1.90
N LEU A 130 3.33 10.01 0.67
CA LEU A 130 2.86 10.69 -0.53
C LEU A 130 1.34 10.85 -0.53
N SER A 131 0.59 9.83 -0.15
CA SER A 131 -0.88 9.95 -0.03
C SER A 131 -1.27 11.10 0.91
N ARG A 132 -0.60 11.24 2.07
CA ARG A 132 -0.84 12.36 3.00
C ARG A 132 -0.45 13.70 2.38
N GLU A 133 0.68 13.77 1.69
CA GLU A 133 1.12 14.98 0.97
C GLU A 133 0.05 15.43 -0.05
N LEU A 134 -0.50 14.50 -0.83
CA LEU A 134 -1.60 14.79 -1.76
C LEU A 134 -2.84 15.31 -1.01
N TRP A 135 -3.20 14.70 0.12
CA TRP A 135 -4.33 15.16 0.96
C TRP A 135 -4.13 16.58 1.50
N GLU A 136 -2.92 16.96 1.88
CA GLU A 136 -2.62 18.32 2.34
C GLU A 136 -2.66 19.32 1.18
N ASN A 137 -2.07 19.00 0.03
CA ASN A 137 -2.12 19.84 -1.18
C ASN A 137 -3.57 20.05 -1.64
N MET A 138 -4.42 19.04 -1.47
CA MET A 138 -5.83 19.08 -1.82
C MET A 138 -6.66 20.03 -0.94
N LYS A 139 -6.26 20.32 0.32
CA LYS A 139 -7.02 21.25 1.19
C LYS A 139 -7.04 22.69 0.68
N GLY A 140 -6.08 23.07 -0.16
CA GLY A 140 -6.02 24.40 -0.79
C GLY A 140 -6.93 24.55 -2.01
N ILE A 141 -7.50 23.46 -2.52
CA ILE A 141 -8.38 23.46 -3.69
C ILE A 141 -9.82 23.67 -3.22
N SER A 142 -10.44 24.78 -3.59
CA SER A 142 -11.81 25.09 -3.17
C SER A 142 -12.81 24.13 -3.82
N TRP A 143 -13.65 23.52 -2.99
CA TRP A 143 -14.67 22.57 -3.43
C TRP A 143 -15.94 23.32 -3.81
N THR A 144 -16.29 23.34 -5.09
CA THR A 144 -17.69 23.50 -5.49
C THR A 144 -18.26 22.11 -5.80
N THR A 145 -18.73 21.41 -4.75
CA THR A 145 -19.44 20.14 -4.94
C THR A 145 -20.90 20.46 -5.26
N VAL A 146 -21.36 20.10 -6.46
CA VAL A 146 -22.79 20.13 -6.80
C VAL A 146 -23.43 18.86 -6.23
N SER A 147 -24.06 18.98 -5.07
CA SER A 147 -24.85 17.91 -4.46
C SER A 147 -26.33 18.07 -4.82
N THR A 148 -26.95 17.00 -5.31
CA THR A 148 -28.41 16.95 -5.44
C THR A 148 -28.98 16.55 -4.08
N VAL A 149 -29.68 17.47 -3.41
CA VAL A 149 -30.26 17.24 -2.07
C VAL A 149 -31.78 17.18 -2.20
N ARG A 150 -32.41 16.21 -1.52
CA ARG A 150 -33.86 16.18 -1.38
C ARG A 150 -34.23 16.96 -0.12
N LEU A 151 -35.00 18.02 -0.31
CA LEU A 151 -35.51 18.88 0.76
C LEU A 151 -37.00 18.65 0.91
N SER A 152 -37.52 18.87 2.13
CA SER A 152 -38.97 18.86 2.35
C SER A 152 -39.63 19.98 1.55
N ARG A 153 -40.96 19.89 1.35
CA ARG A 153 -41.70 20.98 0.69
C ARG A 153 -41.61 22.26 1.53
N GLU A 154 -41.75 22.16 2.85
CA GLU A 154 -41.67 23.32 3.72
C GLU A 154 -40.30 24.02 3.63
N ASP A 155 -39.19 23.27 3.65
CA ASP A 155 -37.84 23.85 3.55
C ASP A 155 -37.60 24.50 2.18
N MET A 156 -38.12 23.89 1.11
CA MET A 156 -38.02 24.45 -0.24
C MET A 156 -38.80 25.76 -0.37
N ASP A 157 -39.96 25.87 0.25
CA ASP A 157 -40.76 27.08 0.21
C ASP A 157 -40.07 28.23 0.94
N VAL A 158 -39.41 27.96 2.07
CA VAL A 158 -38.57 28.93 2.79
C VAL A 158 -37.38 29.37 1.94
N ILE A 159 -36.69 28.44 1.29
CA ILE A 159 -35.56 28.76 0.40
C ILE A 159 -36.02 29.62 -0.78
N ASN A 160 -37.15 29.28 -1.40
CA ASN A 160 -37.71 30.04 -2.51
C ASN A 160 -38.05 31.47 -2.09
N MET A 161 -38.74 31.63 -0.97
CA MET A 161 -39.09 32.94 -0.42
C MET A 161 -37.86 33.83 -0.22
N LEU A 162 -36.76 33.26 0.30
CA LEU A 162 -35.52 34.02 0.54
C LEU A 162 -34.79 34.40 -0.75
N VAL A 163 -34.89 33.57 -1.79
CA VAL A 163 -34.35 33.91 -3.13
C VAL A 163 -35.22 34.97 -3.79
N ASP A 164 -36.54 34.83 -3.73
CA ASP A 164 -37.51 35.76 -4.32
C ASP A 164 -37.45 37.14 -3.64
N ALA A 165 -37.20 37.18 -2.33
CA ALA A 165 -36.97 38.40 -1.56
C ALA A 165 -35.58 39.03 -1.81
N GLY A 166 -34.73 38.41 -2.63
CA GLY A 166 -33.40 38.90 -2.97
C GLY A 166 -32.35 38.76 -1.86
N VAL A 167 -32.64 38.01 -0.79
CA VAL A 167 -31.70 37.72 0.30
C VAL A 167 -30.56 36.83 -0.20
N PHE A 168 -30.87 35.90 -1.11
CA PHE A 168 -29.88 35.07 -1.81
C PHE A 168 -30.08 35.16 -3.32
N ARG A 169 -28.99 35.07 -4.10
CA ARG A 169 -29.05 35.16 -5.57
C ARG A 169 -29.53 33.86 -6.20
N THR A 170 -29.27 32.73 -5.55
CA THR A 170 -29.65 31.40 -6.04
C THR A 170 -30.08 30.49 -4.90
N ARG A 171 -30.91 29.48 -5.22
CA ARG A 171 -31.31 28.44 -4.24
C ARG A 171 -30.10 27.69 -3.68
N SER A 172 -29.10 27.42 -4.51
CA SER A 172 -27.86 26.74 -4.09
C SER A 172 -27.05 27.57 -3.09
N GLU A 173 -27.01 28.89 -3.25
CA GLU A 173 -26.38 29.80 -2.31
C GLU A 173 -27.11 29.82 -0.96
N ALA A 174 -28.45 29.90 -0.98
CA ALA A 174 -29.28 29.82 0.22
C ALA A 174 -29.04 28.49 0.96
N ILE A 175 -29.04 27.36 0.24
CA ILE A 175 -28.78 26.03 0.82
C ILE A 175 -27.37 25.97 1.41
N ALA A 176 -26.35 26.45 0.70
CA ALA A 176 -24.97 26.45 1.19
C ALA A 176 -24.84 27.27 2.49
N PHE A 177 -25.52 28.42 2.57
CA PHE A 177 -25.58 29.25 3.77
C PHE A 177 -26.21 28.49 4.95
N PHE A 178 -27.38 27.90 4.76
CA PHE A 178 -28.07 27.16 5.83
C PHE A 178 -27.29 25.92 6.28
N VAL A 179 -26.66 25.19 5.36
CA VAL A 179 -25.79 24.06 5.71
C VAL A 179 -24.60 24.55 6.52
N HIS A 180 -23.95 25.64 6.12
CA HIS A 180 -22.83 26.20 6.86
C HIS A 180 -23.24 26.62 8.27
N LYS A 181 -24.36 27.33 8.42
CA LYS A 181 -24.89 27.74 9.72
C LYS A 181 -25.36 26.56 10.57
N GLY A 182 -25.92 25.53 9.95
CA GLY A 182 -26.28 24.29 10.64
C GLY A 182 -25.05 23.56 11.19
N ILE A 183 -23.96 23.49 10.41
CA ILE A 183 -22.68 22.92 10.86
C ILE A 183 -22.05 23.79 11.95
N GLU A 184 -22.12 25.11 11.83
CA GLU A 184 -21.58 26.06 12.81
C GLU A 184 -22.30 25.95 14.16
N ALA A 185 -23.64 25.94 14.15
CA ALA A 185 -24.46 25.71 15.35
C ALA A 185 -24.24 24.32 15.96
N SER A 186 -23.82 23.36 15.13
CA SER A 186 -23.55 21.98 15.50
C SER A 186 -22.10 21.71 15.92
N ARG A 187 -21.25 22.74 15.95
CA ARG A 187 -19.79 22.57 16.08
C ARG A 187 -19.38 21.83 17.36
N ASP A 188 -20.06 22.10 18.48
CA ASP A 188 -19.71 21.54 19.78
C ASP A 188 -19.98 20.03 19.85
N TRP A 189 -21.20 19.59 19.49
CA TRP A 189 -21.52 18.16 19.48
C TRP A 189 -20.78 17.41 18.36
N LEU A 190 -20.52 18.05 17.21
CA LEU A 190 -19.72 17.45 16.14
C LEU A 190 -18.26 17.25 16.58
N SER A 191 -17.73 18.14 17.40
CA SER A 191 -16.40 18.01 18.01
C SER A 191 -16.36 16.82 18.98
N GLU A 192 -17.33 16.71 19.87
CA GLU A 192 -17.45 15.56 20.78
C GLU A 192 -17.63 14.24 20.01
N PHE A 193 -18.49 14.23 18.99
CA PHE A 193 -18.70 13.07 18.12
C PHE A 193 -17.40 12.65 17.43
N LYS A 194 -16.63 13.61 16.93
CA LYS A 194 -15.33 13.35 16.31
C LYS A 194 -14.33 12.75 17.32
N SER A 195 -14.28 13.28 18.55
CA SER A 195 -13.44 12.71 19.62
C SER A 195 -13.82 11.25 19.93
N LYS A 196 -15.12 10.97 20.07
CA LYS A 196 -15.61 9.61 20.33
C LYS A 196 -15.34 8.64 19.17
N ILE A 197 -15.41 9.09 17.93
CA ILE A 197 -15.01 8.30 16.75
C ILE A 197 -13.50 8.00 16.78
N GLU A 198 -12.68 8.97 17.18
CA GLU A 198 -11.23 8.80 17.33
C GLU A 198 -10.91 7.75 18.41
N GLU A 199 -11.63 7.80 19.53
CA GLU A 199 -11.54 6.80 20.61
C GLU A 199 -11.99 5.42 20.14
N LEU A 200 -13.12 5.30 19.43
CA LEU A 200 -13.58 4.03 18.86
C LEU A 200 -12.56 3.42 17.89
N LYS A 201 -11.89 4.26 17.09
CA LYS A 201 -10.80 3.79 16.21
C LYS A 201 -9.61 3.29 17.02
N LYS A 202 -9.20 4.01 18.07
CA LYS A 202 -8.11 3.56 18.97
C LYS A 202 -8.45 2.23 19.65
N VAL A 203 -9.66 2.11 20.19
CA VAL A 203 -10.16 0.87 20.82
C VAL A 203 -10.19 -0.27 19.81
N ARG A 204 -10.73 -0.05 18.60
CA ARG A 204 -10.72 -1.05 17.52
C ARG A 204 -9.29 -1.48 17.15
N ASP A 205 -8.37 -0.54 17.03
CA ASP A 205 -6.99 -0.81 16.64
C ASP A 205 -6.20 -1.49 17.80
N GLU A 206 -6.62 -1.29 19.04
CA GLU A 206 -6.11 -2.01 20.22
C GLU A 206 -6.65 -3.44 20.27
N ILE A 207 -7.95 -3.63 20.02
CA ILE A 207 -8.57 -4.96 19.90
C ILE A 207 -7.90 -5.76 18.78
N LEU A 208 -7.70 -5.17 17.60
CA LEU A 208 -6.99 -5.81 16.49
C LEU A 208 -5.54 -6.17 16.85
N ARG A 209 -4.86 -5.35 17.66
CA ARG A 209 -3.51 -5.66 18.17
C ARG A 209 -3.52 -6.81 19.16
N ARG A 210 -4.47 -6.84 20.11
CA ARG A 210 -4.60 -7.92 21.10
C ARG A 210 -4.97 -9.25 20.45
N ILE A 211 -5.90 -9.24 19.49
CA ILE A 211 -6.26 -10.45 18.72
C ILE A 211 -5.07 -10.97 17.93
N LYS A 212 -4.30 -10.12 17.25
CA LYS A 212 -3.06 -10.54 16.58
C LYS A 212 -2.03 -11.12 17.55
N GLY A 213 -1.84 -10.50 18.73
CA GLY A 213 -0.92 -11.00 19.75
C GLY A 213 -1.35 -12.33 20.37
N SER A 214 -2.65 -12.57 20.58
CA SER A 214 -3.16 -13.84 21.09
C SER A 214 -3.06 -14.96 20.06
N VAL A 215 -3.30 -14.67 18.78
CA VAL A 215 -3.13 -15.65 17.69
C VAL A 215 -1.66 -16.05 17.51
N GLU A 216 -0.71 -15.14 17.77
CA GLU A 216 0.72 -15.44 17.73
C GLU A 216 1.23 -16.23 18.97
N ASN A 217 0.61 -16.05 20.14
CA ASN A 217 0.99 -16.79 21.36
C ASN A 217 0.40 -18.21 21.42
N SER A 218 -0.82 -18.44 20.92
CA SER A 218 -1.40 -19.79 20.88
C SER A 218 -0.71 -20.73 19.86
N GLY A 219 0.12 -20.20 18.96
CA GLY A 219 0.97 -20.98 18.06
C GLY A 219 2.30 -21.45 18.66
N LYS A 220 2.66 -21.00 19.87
CA LYS A 220 3.92 -21.34 20.54
C LYS A 220 3.82 -22.39 21.65
N GLU A 221 2.60 -22.82 22.02
CA GLU A 221 2.38 -23.86 23.05
C GLU A 221 2.11 -25.26 22.47
N ILE A 222 2.27 -25.47 21.16
CA ILE A 222 2.15 -26.80 20.52
C ILE A 222 3.46 -27.22 19.84
N GLN A 223 4.61 -26.96 20.48
CA GLN A 223 5.88 -27.61 20.15
C GLN A 223 6.50 -28.23 21.38
#